data_AF-A0A2M8P000-F1
#
_entry.id   AF-A0A2M8P000-F1
#
_cell.length_a   1.000
_cell.length_b   1.000
_cell.length_c   1.000
_cell.angle_alpha   90.00
_cell.angle_beta   90.00
_cell.angle_gamma   90.00
#
_symmetry.space_group_name_H-M   'P 1'
#
loop_
_entity.id
_entity.type
_entity.pdbx_description
1 polymer ?
#
loop_
_entity_poly.entity_id
_entity_poly.type
_entity_poly.pdbx_seq_one_letter_code
_entity_poly.pdbx_strand_id
1 'polypeptide(L)'
;MTNEPLVWGITIVFGLIFGTLTARSSMRREKIHGGALAIIFNWLASVVMLMVLPLILGSIFIGHNAGYGIVIGLLLIGVCGILLVIFAIFEKAPREAYLKTLIPKEDRGWTAEDALKSGL
;
A
#
# COMPACT_ATOMS: atom_id res chain seq x y z
N MET A 1 4.70 -33.56 16.18
CA MET A 1 4.78 -32.13 16.56
C MET A 1 4.37 -31.32 15.35
N THR A 2 3.39 -30.42 15.46
CA THR A 2 2.97 -29.59 14.33
C THR A 2 4.02 -28.51 14.09
N ASN A 3 4.51 -28.37 12.84
CA ASN A 3 5.46 -27.32 12.47
C ASN A 3 4.78 -25.94 12.29
N GLU A 4 3.51 -25.82 12.67
CA GLU A 4 2.70 -24.60 12.51
C GLU A 4 3.31 -23.39 13.24
N PRO A 5 3.81 -23.50 14.49
CA PRO A 5 4.41 -22.34 15.17
C PRO A 5 5.64 -21.81 14.44
N LEU A 6 6.41 -22.71 13.81
CA LEU A 6 7.58 -22.34 13.02
C LEU A 6 7.18 -21.55 11.76
N VAL A 7 6.15 -22.02 11.04
CA VAL A 7 5.63 -21.33 9.84
C VAL A 7 5.12 -19.93 10.21
N TRP A 8 4.35 -19.81 11.30
CA TRP A 8 3.86 -18.52 11.79
C TRP A 8 5.00 -17.60 12.23
N GLY A 9 5.99 -18.13 12.94
CA GLY A 9 7.18 -17.38 13.35
C GLY A 9 7.94 -16.80 12.15
N ILE A 10 8.23 -17.62 11.15
CA ILE A 10 8.90 -17.19 9.91
C ILE A 10 8.05 -16.13 9.19
N THR A 11 6.75 -16.38 9.05
CA THR A 11 5.80 -15.48 8.37
C THR A 11 5.76 -14.10 9.02
N ILE A 12 5.63 -14.04 10.34
CA ILE A 12 5.55 -12.78 11.10
C ILE A 12 6.89 -12.02 11.01
N VAL A 13 8.01 -12.70 11.23
CA VAL A 13 9.34 -12.07 11.15
C VAL A 13 9.59 -11.54 9.74
N PHE A 14 9.26 -12.32 8.70
CA PHE A 14 9.40 -11.89 7.30
C PHE A 14 8.52 -10.68 6.99
N GLY A 15 7.24 -10.72 7.40
CA GLY A 15 6.30 -9.62 7.21
C GLY A 15 6.75 -8.33 7.90
N LEU A 16 7.25 -8.40 9.13
CA LEU A 16 7.74 -7.23 9.85
C LEU A 16 8.99 -6.64 9.20
N ILE A 17 9.97 -7.46 8.85
CA ILE A 17 11.22 -6.99 8.23
C ILE A 17 10.94 -6.44 6.83
N PHE A 18 10.43 -7.25 5.92
CA PHE A 18 10.28 -6.85 4.53
C PHE A 18 9.08 -5.93 4.32
N GLY A 19 8.03 -6.02 5.15
CA GLY A 19 6.88 -5.12 5.11
C GLY A 19 7.27 -3.69 5.50
N THR A 20 8.10 -3.52 6.53
CA THR A 20 8.63 -2.17 6.88
C THR A 20 9.46 -1.58 5.75
N LEU A 21 10.32 -2.38 5.11
CA LEU A 21 11.15 -1.94 3.99
C LEU A 21 10.29 -1.58 2.77
N THR A 22 9.26 -2.37 2.49
CA THR A 22 8.29 -2.11 1.42
C THR A 22 7.52 -0.81 1.67
N ALA A 23 7.02 -0.60 2.88
CA ALA A 23 6.32 0.63 3.25
C ALA A 23 7.23 1.86 3.12
N ARG A 24 8.48 1.77 3.59
CA ARG A 24 9.49 2.83 3.42
C ARG A 24 9.81 3.08 1.95
N SER A 25 9.92 2.03 1.14
CA SER A 25 10.14 2.15 -0.30
C SER A 25 8.97 2.86 -0.99
N SER A 26 7.72 2.49 -0.64
CA SER A 26 6.50 3.13 -1.13
C SER A 26 6.49 4.63 -0.82
N MET A 27 6.72 5.01 0.45
CA MET A 27 6.76 6.41 0.89
C MET A 27 7.87 7.26 0.25
N ARG A 28 8.96 6.63 -0.22
CA ARG A 28 10.02 7.31 -0.97
C ARG A 28 9.63 7.58 -2.42
N ARG A 29 8.77 6.75 -3.02
CA ARG A 29 8.33 6.88 -4.41
C ARG A 29 7.18 7.86 -4.54
N GLU A 30 6.24 7.81 -3.60
CA GLU A 30 5.10 8.70 -3.55
C GLU A 30 4.89 9.19 -2.12
N LYS A 31 4.81 10.52 -1.96
CA LYS A 31 4.57 11.11 -0.65
C LYS A 31 3.13 10.81 -0.22
N ILE A 32 2.96 10.39 1.03
CA ILE A 32 1.66 10.21 1.66
C ILE A 32 1.21 11.57 2.23
N HIS A 33 0.01 12.01 1.89
CA HIS A 33 -0.57 13.30 2.27
C HIS A 33 -1.55 13.20 3.44
N GLY A 34 -2.12 12.00 3.69
CA GLY A 34 -3.13 11.71 4.70
C GLY A 34 -2.64 11.69 6.16
N GLY A 35 -1.43 12.21 6.42
CA GLY A 35 -0.85 12.31 7.76
C GLY A 35 -0.48 10.97 8.39
N ALA A 36 -0.38 10.96 9.73
CA ALA A 36 0.11 9.81 10.49
C ALA A 36 -0.75 8.55 10.33
N LEU A 37 -2.08 8.70 10.26
CA LEU A 37 -3.00 7.56 10.10
C LEU A 37 -2.78 6.87 8.75
N ALA A 38 -2.71 7.63 7.65
CA ALA A 38 -2.42 7.05 6.33
C ALA A 38 -1.06 6.32 6.32
N ILE A 39 -0.04 6.89 6.96
CA ILE A 39 1.28 6.24 7.08
C ILE A 39 1.17 4.90 7.83
N ILE A 40 0.45 4.86 8.96
CA ILE A 40 0.27 3.63 9.75
C ILE A 40 -0.48 2.56 8.95
N PHE A 41 -1.58 2.92 8.29
CA PHE A 41 -2.36 1.94 7.51
C PHE A 41 -1.62 1.42 6.28
N ASN A 42 -0.86 2.27 5.57
CA ASN A 42 0.04 1.82 4.49
C ASN A 42 1.12 0.86 5.02
N TRP A 43 1.68 1.15 6.20
CA TRP A 43 2.67 0.29 6.84
C TRP A 43 2.09 -1.07 7.23
N LEU A 44 0.93 -1.09 7.89
CA LEU A 44 0.23 -2.33 8.25
C LEU A 44 -0.15 -3.15 7.02
N ALA A 45 -0.69 -2.50 5.97
CA ALA A 45 -1.03 -3.17 4.72
C ALA A 45 0.21 -3.82 4.08
N SER A 46 1.35 -3.12 4.07
CA SER A 46 2.61 -3.64 3.52
C SER A 46 3.11 -4.87 4.30
N VAL A 47 3.00 -4.84 5.64
CA VAL A 47 3.36 -5.99 6.50
C VAL A 47 2.45 -7.19 6.22
N VAL A 48 1.13 -6.98 6.26
CA VAL A 48 0.15 -8.05 6.04
C VAL A 48 0.28 -8.65 4.64
N MET A 49 0.48 -7.82 3.61
CA MET A 49 0.68 -8.30 2.25
C MET A 49 1.91 -9.20 2.12
N LEU A 50 3.02 -8.84 2.78
CA LEU A 50 4.24 -9.63 2.71
C LEU A 50 4.21 -10.89 3.58
N MET A 51 3.23 -11.06 4.46
CA MET A 51 2.99 -12.32 5.16
C MET A 51 2.36 -13.40 4.26
N VAL A 52 1.67 -13.02 3.19
CA VAL A 52 0.90 -13.96 2.35
C VAL A 52 1.81 -15.03 1.74
N LEU A 53 2.90 -14.61 1.09
CA LEU A 53 3.80 -15.52 0.39
C LEU A 53 4.51 -16.53 1.33
N PRO A 54 5.21 -16.10 2.41
CA PRO A 54 5.85 -17.04 3.32
C PRO A 54 4.85 -17.94 4.05
N LEU A 55 3.62 -17.48 4.30
CA LEU A 55 2.58 -18.33 4.86
C LEU A 55 2.17 -19.45 3.89
N ILE A 56 1.85 -19.11 2.63
CA ILE A 56 1.45 -20.09 1.63
C ILE A 56 2.60 -21.09 1.39
N LEU A 57 3.82 -20.60 1.15
CA LEU A 57 4.97 -21.48 0.92
C LEU A 57 5.30 -22.32 2.16
N GLY A 58 5.31 -21.71 3.34
CA GLY A 58 5.52 -22.42 4.60
C GLY A 58 4.46 -23.50 4.86
N SER A 59 3.20 -23.22 4.53
CA SER A 59 2.12 -24.21 4.67
C SER A 59 2.24 -25.40 3.72
N ILE A 60 2.84 -25.20 2.54
CA ILE A 60 3.03 -26.23 1.51
C ILE A 60 4.28 -27.07 1.80
N PHE A 61 5.40 -26.42 2.15
CA PHE A 61 6.71 -27.07 2.25
C PHE A 61 7.07 -27.52 3.68
N ILE A 62 6.53 -26.86 4.70
CA ILE A 62 6.89 -27.09 6.11
C ILE A 62 5.68 -27.60 6.91
N GLY A 63 4.48 -27.09 6.58
CA GLY A 63 3.20 -27.44 7.17
C GLY A 63 2.54 -28.68 6.53
N HIS A 64 1.59 -29.29 7.24
CA HIS A 64 0.93 -30.51 6.80
C HIS A 64 -0.32 -30.25 5.94
N ASN A 65 -0.77 -29.00 5.80
CA ASN A 65 -2.04 -28.66 5.15
C ASN A 65 -1.92 -27.41 4.27
N ALA A 66 -1.64 -27.62 2.98
CA ALA A 66 -1.60 -26.55 1.97
C ALA A 66 -2.94 -25.81 1.85
N GLY A 67 -4.07 -26.50 2.02
CA GLY A 67 -5.40 -25.89 1.96
C GLY A 67 -5.59 -24.82 3.04
N TYR A 68 -5.09 -25.07 4.25
CA TYR A 68 -5.11 -24.09 5.33
C TYR A 68 -4.35 -22.82 4.96
N GLY A 69 -3.11 -22.94 4.46
CA GLY A 69 -2.32 -21.75 4.10
C GLY A 69 -2.90 -20.94 2.96
N ILE A 70 -3.54 -21.59 1.98
CA ILE A 70 -4.27 -20.89 0.90
C ILE A 70 -5.44 -20.09 1.48
N VAL A 71 -6.27 -20.71 2.33
CA VAL A 71 -7.43 -20.03 2.93
C VAL A 71 -7.00 -18.84 3.78
N ILE A 72 -6.01 -19.03 4.67
CA ILE A 72 -5.50 -17.92 5.50
C ILE A 72 -4.81 -16.87 4.64
N GLY A 73 -4.07 -17.25 3.60
CA GLY A 73 -3.46 -16.33 2.65
C GLY A 73 -4.50 -15.42 1.97
N LEU A 74 -5.63 -15.98 1.54
CA LEU A 74 -6.76 -15.21 0.98
C LEU A 74 -7.38 -14.27 2.02
N LEU A 75 -7.52 -14.73 3.28
CA LEU A 75 -7.99 -13.86 4.37
C LEU A 75 -7.03 -12.69 4.63
N LEU A 76 -5.72 -12.92 4.63
CA LEU A 76 -4.71 -11.87 4.76
C LEU A 76 -4.77 -10.87 3.60
N ILE A 77 -5.02 -11.33 2.37
CA ILE A 77 -5.27 -10.43 1.23
C ILE A 77 -6.51 -9.58 1.48
N GLY A 78 -7.60 -10.17 1.98
CA GLY A 78 -8.81 -9.44 2.36
C GLY A 78 -8.54 -8.37 3.42
N VAL A 79 -7.79 -8.72 4.48
CA VAL A 79 -7.36 -7.79 5.53
C VAL A 79 -6.49 -6.68 4.95
N CYS A 80 -5.53 -7.01 4.08
CA CYS A 80 -4.72 -6.02 3.36
C CYS A 80 -5.60 -5.05 2.56
N GLY A 81 -6.58 -5.57 1.83
CA GLY A 81 -7.55 -4.76 1.09
C GLY A 81 -8.31 -3.78 1.99
N ILE A 82 -8.79 -4.23 3.15
CA ILE A 82 -9.47 -3.37 4.13
C ILE A 82 -8.52 -2.27 4.64
N LEU A 83 -7.27 -2.62 4.99
CA LEU A 83 -6.27 -1.65 5.44
C LEU A 83 -5.96 -0.61 4.35
N LEU A 84 -5.88 -1.03 3.09
CA LEU A 84 -5.68 -0.14 1.94
C LEU A 84 -6.89 0.76 1.68
N VAL A 85 -8.11 0.28 1.91
CA VAL A 85 -9.31 1.12 1.83
C VAL A 85 -9.28 2.20 2.91
N ILE A 86 -8.94 1.85 4.14
CA ILE A 86 -8.81 2.82 5.23
C ILE A 86 -7.71 3.85 4.91
N PHE A 87 -6.55 3.38 4.43
CA PHE A 87 -5.50 4.25 3.92
C PHE A 87 -6.02 5.22 2.85
N ALA A 88 -6.76 4.70 1.86
CA ALA A 88 -7.30 5.51 0.77
C ALA A 88 -8.29 6.58 1.27
N ILE A 89 -9.11 6.27 2.29
CA ILE A 89 -10.04 7.24 2.90
C ILE A 89 -9.26 8.43 3.47
N PHE A 90 -8.17 8.19 4.21
CA PHE A 90 -7.34 9.25 4.79
C PHE A 90 -6.48 9.98 3.76
N GLU A 91 -6.04 9.29 2.71
CA GLU A 91 -5.18 9.88 1.66
C GLU A 91 -5.96 10.73 0.66
N LYS A 92 -7.23 10.38 0.36
CA LYS A 92 -7.99 10.95 -0.74
C LYS A 92 -8.08 12.48 -0.71
N ALA A 93 -8.66 13.05 0.35
CA ALA A 93 -8.91 14.50 0.40
C ALA A 93 -7.62 15.34 0.41
N PRO A 94 -6.59 15.01 1.22
CA PRO A 94 -5.32 15.72 1.21
C PRO A 94 -4.57 15.60 -0.13
N ARG A 95 -4.59 14.41 -0.75
CA ARG A 95 -4.00 14.20 -2.07
C ARG A 95 -4.69 15.03 -3.15
N GLU A 96 -6.02 15.05 -3.18
CA GLU A 96 -6.76 15.89 -4.12
C GLU A 96 -6.48 17.38 -3.93
N ALA A 97 -6.37 17.84 -2.67
CA ALA A 97 -5.98 19.22 -2.37
C ALA A 97 -4.57 19.54 -2.88
N TYR A 98 -3.61 18.63 -2.68
CA TYR A 98 -2.25 18.78 -3.18
C TYR A 98 -2.19 18.79 -4.71
N LEU A 99 -2.91 17.89 -5.38
CA LEU A 99 -2.94 17.84 -6.85
C LEU A 99 -3.49 19.14 -7.47
N LYS A 100 -4.47 19.79 -6.83
CA LYS A 100 -4.97 21.11 -7.24
C LYS A 100 -3.94 22.24 -7.13
N THR A 101 -2.89 22.07 -6.32
CA THR A 101 -1.77 23.03 -6.23
C THR A 101 -0.70 22.79 -7.31
N LEU A 102 -0.56 21.54 -7.76
CA LEU A 102 0.42 21.15 -8.78
C LEU A 102 -0.05 21.43 -10.19
N ILE A 103 -1.35 21.23 -10.46
CA ILE A 103 -1.95 21.53 -11.75
C ILE A 103 -2.13 23.06 -11.76
N PRO A 104 -1.34 23.83 -12.54
CA PRO A 104 -1.69 25.22 -12.79
C PRO A 104 -3.12 25.19 -13.33
N LYS A 105 -3.93 26.22 -13.09
CA LYS A 105 -5.22 26.35 -13.78
C LYS A 105 -4.96 26.47 -15.30
N GLU A 106 -4.69 25.36 -15.97
CA GLU A 106 -4.62 25.20 -17.42
C GLU A 106 -6.05 25.12 -17.93
N ASP A 107 -6.65 26.30 -17.92
CA ASP A 107 -7.43 26.87 -19.01
C ASP A 107 -7.98 28.20 -18.50
N ARG A 108 -7.09 29.19 -18.27
CA ARG A 108 -7.49 30.54 -18.67
C ARG A 108 -7.49 30.48 -20.18
N GLY A 109 -8.64 30.12 -20.77
CA GLY A 109 -8.79 30.02 -22.21
C GLY A 109 -8.16 31.22 -22.90
N TRP A 110 -7.52 30.97 -24.04
CA TRP A 110 -6.70 31.94 -24.77
C TRP A 110 -7.39 33.32 -24.80
N THR A 111 -6.81 34.30 -24.11
CA THR A 111 -7.37 35.66 -24.10
C THR A 111 -6.92 36.44 -25.32
N ALA A 112 -7.67 37.45 -25.73
CA ALA A 112 -7.26 38.34 -26.82
C ALA A 112 -5.90 39.02 -26.55
N GLU A 113 -5.54 39.22 -25.27
CA GLU A 113 -4.22 39.74 -24.87
C GLU A 113 -3.09 38.73 -25.11
N ASP A 114 -3.34 37.44 -24.90
CA ASP A 114 -2.36 36.38 -25.16
C ASP A 114 -2.13 36.19 -26.67
N ALA A 115 -3.16 36.43 -27.50
CA ALA A 115 -3.04 36.41 -28.96
C ALA A 115 -2.24 37.60 -29.51
N LEU A 116 -2.37 38.78 -28.90
CA LEU A 116 -1.58 39.97 -29.26
C LEU A 116 -0.11 39.86 -28.83
N LYS A 117 0.18 39.13 -27.75
CA LYS A 117 1.53 38.96 -27.21
C LYS A 117 2.29 37.75 -27.79
N SER A 118 1.59 36.79 -28.42
CA SER A 118 2.23 35.57 -28.94
C SER A 118 3.06 35.79 -30.20
N GLY A 119 2.94 36.96 -30.86
CA GLY A 119 3.74 37.29 -32.05
C GLY A 119 3.46 36.40 -33.27
N LEU A 120 2.33 35.68 -33.25
CA LEU A 120 1.76 34.98 -34.41
C LEU A 120 0.99 35.95 -35.32
#